data_AF-A0A6P2C150-F1
#
_entry.id   AF-A0A6P2C150-F1
#
_cell.length_a   1.000
_cell.length_b   1.000
_cell.length_c   1.000
_cell.angle_alpha   90.00
_cell.angle_beta   90.00
_cell.angle_gamma   90.00
#
_symmetry.space_group_name_H-M   'P 1'
#
loop_
_entity.id
_entity.type
_entity.pdbx_description
1 polymer ?
#
loop_
_entity_poly.entity_id
_entity_poly.type
_entity_poly.pdbx_seq_one_letter_code
_entity_poly.pdbx_strand_id
1 'polypeptide(L)'
;MTTDLAELLGTLRAFAIPMRTKFRGITVREGALIHGPAGWGEFSPFAEYGPAESARWLASAIESATVPWPAPLRDSVPVNVTVPAVGPDRAYEIVAASGCRTAKVKVAEPGQAEVEDVERVEAVRDALDATGADGRIRVDANGAWSVEQAARVLRELDRYGLEYAEQPCATLGELASLRRLIDIPIAADESIRKAEDPLRVRAAGAADIVMVKVQPLGGVRAALRVAEACGLPVVVSSAVDTSVGLAAGVALAAALPGLRHACGLATMSLLTGDVTAHPLHETGGELPVRRPAVDEDALARFETDPESWRRRALAAAQYLTDVQGTEPVP
;
A
#
# COMPACT_ATOMS: atom_id res chain seq x y z
N MET A 1 -11.99 -10.02 -26.70
CA MET A 1 -10.82 -9.54 -27.48
C MET A 1 -9.63 -9.56 -26.56
N THR A 2 -8.66 -10.43 -26.80
CA THR A 2 -7.36 -10.37 -26.12
C THR A 2 -6.62 -9.16 -26.71
N THR A 3 -6.52 -8.06 -25.96
CA THR A 3 -5.66 -6.95 -26.35
C THR A 3 -4.24 -7.46 -26.49
N ASP A 4 -3.59 -7.19 -27.62
CA ASP A 4 -2.19 -7.57 -27.82
C ASP A 4 -1.32 -6.82 -26.80
N LEU A 5 -0.48 -7.56 -26.07
CA LEU A 5 0.41 -6.98 -25.07
C LEU A 5 1.37 -5.96 -25.71
N ALA A 6 1.80 -6.19 -26.95
CA ALA A 6 2.65 -5.24 -27.67
C ALA A 6 1.93 -3.93 -27.96
N GLU A 7 0.66 -3.98 -28.35
CA GLU A 7 -0.19 -2.81 -28.56
C GLU A 7 -0.39 -2.04 -27.25
N LEU A 8 -0.70 -2.75 -26.17
CA LEU A 8 -0.91 -2.16 -24.85
C LEU A 8 0.35 -1.47 -24.32
N LEU A 9 1.51 -2.14 -24.39
CA LEU A 9 2.80 -1.55 -24.01
C LEU A 9 3.24 -0.44 -24.98
N GLY A 10 2.67 -0.40 -26.19
CA GLY A 10 2.79 0.70 -27.13
C GLY A 10 2.34 2.04 -26.53
N THR A 11 1.31 2.02 -25.67
CA THR A 11 0.72 3.18 -25.00
C THR A 11 1.49 3.65 -23.75
N LEU A 12 2.56 2.94 -23.37
CA LEU A 12 3.25 3.18 -22.11
C LEU A 12 3.88 4.58 -22.07
N ARG A 13 3.54 5.34 -21.02
CA ARG A 13 4.12 6.64 -20.68
C ARG A 13 4.74 6.59 -19.29
N ALA A 14 5.99 7.02 -19.14
CA ALA A 14 6.69 6.97 -17.86
C ALA A 14 6.56 8.30 -17.12
N PHE A 15 6.63 8.25 -15.79
CA PHE A 15 6.60 9.44 -14.94
C PHE A 15 7.65 9.37 -13.83
N ALA A 16 8.04 10.54 -13.32
CA ALA A 16 8.83 10.72 -12.12
C ALA A 16 8.28 11.91 -11.30
N ILE A 17 7.65 11.63 -10.17
CA ILE A 17 7.01 12.64 -9.31
C ILE A 17 7.84 12.82 -8.03
N PRO A 18 8.36 14.02 -7.74
CA PRO A 18 9.05 14.28 -6.47
C PRO A 18 8.12 14.07 -5.27
N MET A 19 8.69 13.59 -4.16
CA MET A 19 7.99 13.39 -2.89
C MET A 19 8.22 14.58 -1.94
N ARG A 20 7.24 14.89 -1.10
CA ARG A 20 7.33 15.97 -0.11
C ARG A 20 8.27 15.66 1.04
N THR A 21 8.48 14.38 1.31
CA THR A 21 9.42 13.86 2.30
C THR A 21 9.95 12.52 1.85
N LYS A 22 11.11 12.12 2.38
CA LYS A 22 11.64 10.78 2.17
C LYS A 22 10.68 9.77 2.79
N PHE A 23 10.27 8.77 2.02
CA PHE A 23 9.40 7.71 2.50
C PHE A 23 9.81 6.39 1.86
N ARG A 24 9.94 5.32 2.66
CA ARG A 24 10.41 4.00 2.18
C ARG A 24 11.73 4.08 1.40
N GLY A 25 12.65 4.95 1.84
CA GLY A 25 13.97 5.13 1.21
C GLY A 25 14.01 6.01 -0.05
N ILE A 26 12.88 6.41 -0.60
CA ILE A 26 12.80 7.17 -1.86
C ILE A 26 12.38 8.64 -1.63
N THR A 27 12.80 9.51 -2.54
CA THR A 27 12.40 10.93 -2.61
C THR A 27 11.73 11.29 -3.93
N VAL A 28 11.68 10.35 -4.88
CA VAL A 28 10.99 10.47 -6.16
C VAL A 28 10.23 9.17 -6.39
N ARG A 29 8.97 9.30 -6.76
CA ARG A 29 8.13 8.17 -7.17
C ARG A 29 8.12 8.05 -8.67
N GLU A 30 8.71 6.97 -9.17
CA GLU A 30 8.73 6.65 -10.59
C GLU A 30 7.78 5.50 -10.92
N GLY A 31 7.31 5.48 -12.16
CA GLY A 31 6.44 4.45 -12.68
C GLY A 31 6.10 4.68 -14.14
N ALA A 32 5.19 3.86 -14.65
CA ALA A 32 4.60 4.04 -15.96
C ALA A 32 3.09 3.83 -15.93
N LEU A 33 2.40 4.47 -16.86
CA LEU A 33 0.98 4.31 -17.10
C LEU A 33 0.77 3.62 -18.44
N ILE A 34 -0.21 2.71 -18.50
CA ILE A 34 -0.66 2.06 -19.73
C ILE A 34 -2.16 2.32 -19.91
N HIS A 35 -2.57 2.55 -21.15
CA HIS A 35 -3.96 2.86 -21.49
C HIS A 35 -4.58 1.75 -22.32
N GLY A 36 -5.76 1.30 -21.92
CA GLY A 36 -6.50 0.26 -22.60
C GLY A 36 -8.01 0.50 -22.57
N PRO A 37 -8.81 -0.49 -23.03
CA PRO A 37 -10.26 -0.33 -23.21
C PRO A 37 -11.06 -0.06 -21.92
N ALA A 38 -10.51 -0.38 -20.75
CA ALA A 38 -11.14 -0.05 -19.46
C ALA A 38 -10.63 1.28 -18.88
N GLY A 39 -9.56 1.86 -19.43
CA GLY A 39 -8.96 3.10 -18.96
C GLY A 39 -7.47 2.94 -18.67
N TRP A 40 -6.97 3.62 -17.65
CA TRP A 40 -5.56 3.63 -17.29
C TRP A 40 -5.21 2.61 -16.20
N GLY A 41 -4.03 2.00 -16.32
CA GLY A 41 -3.41 1.20 -15.28
C GLY A 41 -2.00 1.70 -14.97
N GLU A 42 -1.58 1.58 -13.72
CA GLU A 42 -0.26 1.98 -13.26
C GLU A 42 0.64 0.75 -13.09
N PHE A 43 1.85 0.82 -13.65
CA PHE A 43 2.95 -0.11 -13.47
C PHE A 43 4.10 0.62 -12.79
N SER A 44 4.21 0.48 -11.47
CA SER A 44 5.21 1.23 -10.70
C SER A 44 5.96 0.40 -9.66
N PRO A 45 6.53 -0.77 -9.97
CA PRO A 45 7.40 -1.49 -9.03
C PRO A 45 8.58 -0.63 -8.57
N PHE A 46 8.89 -0.64 -7.27
CA PHE A 46 10.11 -0.03 -6.73
C PHE A 46 11.37 -0.61 -7.38
N ALA A 47 12.46 0.16 -7.40
CA ALA A 47 13.67 -0.14 -8.17
C ALA A 47 14.31 -1.50 -7.82
N GLU A 48 14.18 -1.95 -6.57
CA GLU A 48 14.74 -3.22 -6.10
C GLU A 48 14.04 -4.47 -6.65
N TYR A 49 12.81 -4.36 -7.19
CA TYR A 49 12.10 -5.52 -7.72
C TYR A 49 12.62 -5.96 -9.08
N GLY A 50 13.06 -7.21 -9.15
CA GLY A 50 13.44 -7.86 -10.40
C GLY A 50 12.25 -8.12 -11.33
N PRO A 51 12.50 -8.62 -12.55
CA PRO A 51 11.45 -8.90 -13.54
C PRO A 51 10.34 -9.83 -13.05
N ALA A 52 10.69 -10.93 -12.38
CA ALA A 52 9.72 -11.90 -11.87
C ALA A 52 8.77 -11.30 -10.82
N GLU A 53 9.29 -10.54 -9.87
CA GLU A 53 8.46 -9.83 -8.87
C GLU A 53 7.61 -8.74 -9.53
N SER A 54 8.20 -8.00 -10.49
CA SER A 54 7.52 -6.95 -11.25
C SER A 54 6.40 -7.49 -12.15
N ALA A 55 6.36 -8.79 -12.45
CA ALA A 55 5.31 -9.39 -13.28
C ALA A 55 3.92 -9.23 -12.66
N ARG A 56 3.79 -9.34 -11.33
CA ARG A 56 2.51 -9.07 -10.64
C ARG A 56 2.10 -7.60 -10.76
N TRP A 57 3.05 -6.68 -10.62
CA TRP A 57 2.79 -5.26 -10.81
C TRP A 57 2.30 -4.97 -12.23
N LEU A 58 2.91 -5.59 -13.23
CA LEU A 58 2.48 -5.47 -14.62
C LEU A 58 1.09 -6.09 -14.83
N ALA A 59 0.81 -7.27 -14.27
CA ALA A 59 -0.51 -7.89 -14.34
C ALA A 59 -1.61 -6.99 -13.77
N SER A 60 -1.33 -6.31 -12.64
CA SER A 60 -2.23 -5.31 -12.05
C SER A 60 -2.50 -4.12 -12.98
N ALA A 61 -1.45 -3.59 -13.62
CA ALA A 61 -1.57 -2.51 -14.59
C ALA A 61 -2.45 -2.95 -15.76
N ILE A 62 -2.18 -4.14 -16.32
CA ILE A 62 -2.92 -4.70 -17.45
C ILE A 62 -4.38 -4.91 -17.08
N GLU A 63 -4.68 -5.51 -15.92
CA GLU A 63 -6.06 -5.68 -15.46
C GLU A 63 -6.78 -4.33 -15.40
N SER A 64 -6.18 -3.33 -14.77
CA SER A 64 -6.80 -2.01 -14.58
C SER A 64 -7.08 -1.30 -15.91
N ALA A 65 -6.18 -1.47 -16.88
CA ALA A 65 -6.29 -0.88 -18.21
C ALA A 65 -7.24 -1.63 -19.14
N THR A 66 -7.43 -2.94 -18.97
CA THR A 66 -8.14 -3.78 -19.95
C THR A 66 -9.47 -4.35 -19.47
N VAL A 67 -9.68 -4.43 -18.15
CA VAL A 67 -10.87 -5.05 -17.56
C VAL A 67 -11.51 -4.11 -16.52
N PRO A 68 -12.84 -3.96 -16.51
CA PRO A 68 -13.53 -3.33 -15.39
C PRO A 68 -13.20 -4.03 -14.07
N TRP A 69 -13.04 -3.26 -12.98
CA TRP A 69 -12.90 -3.85 -11.65
C TRP A 69 -14.23 -4.48 -11.20
N PRO A 70 -14.20 -5.42 -10.23
CA PRO A 70 -15.42 -5.91 -9.59
C PRO A 70 -16.32 -4.77 -9.09
N ALA A 71 -17.63 -4.99 -9.12
CA ALA A 71 -18.60 -4.00 -8.68
C ALA A 71 -18.36 -3.65 -7.19
N PRO A 72 -18.37 -2.36 -6.82
CA PRO A 72 -18.17 -1.96 -5.44
C PRO A 72 -19.39 -2.28 -4.58
N LEU A 73 -19.14 -2.57 -3.30
CA LEU A 73 -20.17 -2.77 -2.27
C LEU A 73 -20.41 -1.50 -1.43
N ARG A 74 -19.73 -0.40 -1.76
CA ARG A 74 -19.75 0.89 -1.06
C ARG A 74 -19.25 2.00 -1.98
N ASP A 75 -19.69 3.23 -1.73
CA ASP A 75 -19.35 4.40 -2.56
C ASP A 75 -18.13 5.20 -2.06
N SER A 76 -17.72 4.96 -0.82
CA SER A 76 -16.48 5.50 -0.24
C SER A 76 -15.75 4.43 0.58
N VAL A 77 -14.47 4.67 0.84
CA VAL A 77 -13.64 3.82 1.69
C VAL A 77 -12.95 4.65 2.78
N PRO A 78 -13.02 4.21 4.06
CA PRO A 78 -12.32 4.89 5.14
C PRO A 78 -10.82 4.73 4.97
N VAL A 79 -10.05 5.78 5.25
CA VAL A 79 -8.60 5.79 5.13
C VAL A 79 -7.91 6.24 6.41
N ASN A 80 -6.68 5.76 6.60
CA ASN A 80 -5.79 6.24 7.65
C ASN A 80 -4.80 7.27 7.08
N VAL A 81 -4.44 8.26 7.87
CA VAL A 81 -3.31 9.14 7.56
C VAL A 81 -2.01 8.35 7.68
N THR A 82 -1.06 8.61 6.78
CA THR A 82 0.29 8.03 6.85
C THR A 82 1.25 9.07 7.40
N VAL A 83 1.86 8.77 8.54
CA VAL A 83 2.82 9.64 9.22
C VAL A 83 4.24 9.09 8.98
N PRO A 84 5.07 9.79 8.17
CA PRO A 84 6.45 9.38 7.90
C PRO A 84 7.36 9.53 9.14
N ALA A 85 8.62 9.14 9.00
CA ALA A 85 9.63 9.26 10.06
C ALA A 85 10.11 10.71 10.25
N VAL A 86 9.21 11.58 10.72
CA VAL A 86 9.43 13.01 10.98
C VAL A 86 9.47 13.31 12.49
N GLY A 87 9.85 14.53 12.89
CA GLY A 87 9.77 14.94 14.28
C GLY A 87 8.33 15.01 14.83
N PRO A 88 8.14 15.01 16.16
CA PRO A 88 6.84 14.96 16.82
C PRO A 88 5.90 16.11 16.41
N ASP A 89 6.39 17.36 16.36
CA ASP A 89 5.58 18.52 15.94
C ASP A 89 4.98 18.33 14.54
N ARG A 90 5.81 17.85 13.61
CA ARG A 90 5.36 17.61 12.25
C ARG A 90 4.39 16.43 12.16
N ALA A 91 4.59 15.40 12.99
CA ALA A 91 3.68 14.27 13.08
C ALA A 91 2.30 14.71 13.59
N TYR A 92 2.25 15.55 14.63
CA TYR A 92 1.02 16.17 15.13
C TYR A 92 0.29 16.94 14.02
N GLU A 93 1.01 17.83 13.32
CA GLU A 93 0.44 18.63 12.22
C GLU A 93 -0.17 17.78 11.10
N ILE A 94 0.52 16.70 10.71
CA ILE A 94 0.04 15.77 9.68
C ILE A 94 -1.30 15.16 10.09
N VAL A 95 -1.40 14.69 11.35
CA VAL A 95 -2.63 14.07 11.85
C VAL A 95 -3.75 15.08 11.99
N ALA A 96 -3.47 16.24 12.60
CA ALA A 96 -4.44 17.31 12.81
C ALA A 96 -5.05 17.83 11.49
N ALA A 97 -4.26 17.86 10.42
CA ALA A 97 -4.71 18.30 9.09
C ALA A 97 -5.44 17.21 8.29
N SER A 98 -5.39 15.94 8.69
CA SER A 98 -5.81 14.81 7.85
C SER A 98 -7.32 14.57 7.79
N GLY A 99 -8.06 14.98 8.82
CA GLY A 99 -9.46 14.56 9.02
C GLY A 99 -9.65 13.04 9.22
N CYS A 100 -8.57 12.26 9.31
CA CYS A 100 -8.61 10.82 9.51
C CYS A 100 -8.76 10.48 10.99
N ARG A 101 -9.50 9.42 11.30
CA ARG A 101 -9.65 8.89 12.67
C ARG A 101 -8.58 7.84 13.02
N THR A 102 -7.70 7.54 12.09
CA THR A 102 -6.66 6.53 12.25
C THR A 102 -5.37 7.02 11.63
N ALA A 103 -4.26 6.85 12.36
CA ALA A 103 -2.93 7.20 11.91
C ALA A 103 -2.03 5.96 11.88
N LYS A 104 -1.27 5.81 10.79
CA LYS A 104 -0.17 4.84 10.71
C LYS A 104 1.16 5.56 10.82
N VAL A 105 1.93 5.25 11.85
CA VAL A 105 3.19 5.91 12.19
C VAL A 105 4.36 5.05 11.76
N LYS A 106 5.25 5.61 10.94
CA LYS A 106 6.53 4.97 10.62
C LYS A 106 7.40 4.96 11.87
N VAL A 107 7.90 3.78 12.21
CA VAL A 107 8.88 3.54 13.28
C VAL A 107 10.04 2.72 12.73
N ALA A 108 11.14 2.61 13.49
CA ALA A 108 12.33 1.87 13.08
C ALA A 108 12.94 2.37 11.77
N GLU A 109 12.92 3.69 11.53
CA GLU A 109 13.59 4.28 10.37
C GLU A 109 15.12 4.18 10.56
N PRO A 110 15.87 3.64 9.58
CA PRO A 110 17.32 3.56 9.68
C PRO A 110 17.96 4.92 9.97
N GLY A 111 18.71 4.99 11.08
CA GLY A 111 19.38 6.21 11.52
C GLY A 111 18.63 7.05 12.55
N GLN A 112 17.42 6.64 12.96
CA GLN A 112 16.70 7.23 14.09
C GLN A 112 16.79 6.34 15.33
N ALA A 113 16.74 6.95 16.50
CA ALA A 113 16.69 6.27 17.79
C ALA A 113 15.26 5.88 18.17
N GLU A 114 15.11 4.84 18.99
CA GLU A 114 13.80 4.35 19.45
C GLU A 114 12.99 5.41 20.21
N VAL A 115 13.67 6.31 20.93
CA VAL A 115 13.02 7.44 21.63
C VAL A 115 12.31 8.38 20.65
N GLU A 116 12.84 8.57 19.45
CA GLU A 116 12.20 9.41 18.42
C GLU A 116 10.91 8.76 17.91
N ASP A 117 10.85 7.43 17.88
CA ASP A 117 9.62 6.70 17.55
C ASP A 117 8.56 6.89 18.64
N VAL A 118 8.96 6.84 19.92
CA VAL A 118 8.06 7.06 21.06
C VAL A 118 7.50 8.48 21.07
N GLU A 119 8.35 9.50 20.92
CA GLU A 119 7.94 10.90 20.85
C GLU A 119 6.99 11.17 19.67
N ARG A 120 7.24 10.53 18.52
CA ARG A 120 6.36 10.63 17.35
C ARG A 120 4.99 10.00 17.60
N VAL A 121 4.95 8.80 18.20
CA VAL A 121 3.69 8.12 18.52
C VAL A 121 2.89 8.89 19.57
N GLU A 122 3.56 9.47 20.56
CA GLU A 122 2.95 10.36 21.56
C GLU A 122 2.30 11.57 20.90
N ALA A 123 3.02 12.30 20.06
CA ALA A 123 2.47 13.46 19.35
C ALA A 123 1.28 13.10 18.45
N VAL A 124 1.30 11.91 17.84
CA VAL A 124 0.17 11.38 17.05
C VAL A 124 -1.04 11.06 17.94
N ARG A 125 -0.83 10.52 19.14
CA ARG A 125 -1.89 10.31 20.13
C ARG A 125 -2.51 11.64 20.54
N ASP A 126 -1.70 12.63 20.90
CA ASP A 126 -2.18 13.96 21.30
C ASP A 126 -3.02 14.61 20.19
N ALA A 127 -2.58 14.49 18.92
CA ALA A 127 -3.31 15.02 17.78
C ALA A 127 -4.67 14.33 17.57
N LEU A 128 -4.74 13.01 17.71
CA LEU A 128 -5.99 12.26 17.60
C LEU A 128 -6.95 12.61 18.74
N ASP A 129 -6.46 12.67 19.97
CA ASP A 129 -7.28 12.94 21.16
C ASP A 129 -7.84 14.37 21.14
N ALA A 130 -7.10 15.33 20.58
CA ALA A 130 -7.57 16.70 20.38
C ALA A 130 -8.81 16.80 19.47
N THR A 131 -9.08 15.79 18.62
CA THR A 131 -10.30 15.74 17.80
C THR A 131 -11.54 15.30 18.58
N GLY A 132 -11.37 14.75 19.79
CA GLY A 132 -12.45 14.18 20.60
C GLY A 132 -13.05 12.88 20.04
N ALA A 133 -12.46 12.31 18.98
CA ALA A 133 -12.87 11.03 18.41
C ALA A 133 -12.09 9.86 19.04
N ASP A 134 -12.68 8.67 19.02
CA ASP A 134 -11.98 7.41 19.31
C ASP A 134 -10.95 7.14 18.21
N GLY A 135 -9.75 7.71 18.39
CA GLY A 135 -8.65 7.71 17.44
C GLY A 135 -7.75 6.49 17.59
N ARG A 136 -7.36 5.90 16.46
CA ARG A 136 -6.57 4.65 16.40
C ARG A 136 -5.16 4.90 15.90
N ILE A 137 -4.18 4.26 16.53
CA ILE A 137 -2.77 4.36 16.13
C ILE A 137 -2.29 2.99 15.68
N ARG A 138 -1.55 2.98 14.58
CA ARG A 138 -0.83 1.79 14.08
C ARG A 138 0.62 2.18 13.94
N VAL A 139 1.53 1.22 14.10
CA VAL A 139 2.96 1.42 13.82
C VAL A 139 3.41 0.50 12.72
N ASP A 140 4.35 0.95 11.89
CA ASP A 140 4.92 0.18 10.78
C ASP A 140 6.45 0.21 10.85
N ALA A 141 7.05 -0.96 11.11
CA ALA A 141 8.50 -1.11 11.24
C ALA A 141 9.17 -1.64 9.96
N ASN A 142 8.41 -2.09 8.96
CA ASN A 142 8.91 -2.71 7.72
C ASN A 142 9.95 -3.82 7.93
N GLY A 143 9.81 -4.59 9.01
CA GLY A 143 10.64 -5.74 9.36
C GLY A 143 12.00 -5.39 9.94
N ALA A 144 12.19 -4.16 10.43
CA ALA A 144 13.49 -3.65 10.84
C ALA A 144 13.97 -4.12 12.23
N TRP A 145 13.08 -4.69 13.06
CA TRP A 145 13.45 -5.11 14.42
C TRP A 145 13.72 -6.60 14.53
N SER A 146 14.63 -6.96 15.45
CA SER A 146 14.67 -8.31 16.01
C SER A 146 13.43 -8.57 16.88
N VAL A 147 13.16 -9.83 17.21
CA VAL A 147 12.03 -10.21 18.07
C VAL A 147 12.12 -9.53 19.45
N GLU A 148 13.30 -9.54 20.06
CA GLU A 148 13.54 -8.97 21.39
C GLU A 148 13.38 -7.45 21.39
N GLN A 149 13.91 -6.80 20.35
CA GLN A 149 13.79 -5.36 20.17
C GLN A 149 12.32 -4.98 19.96
N ALA A 150 11.61 -5.66 19.06
CA ALA A 150 10.20 -5.40 18.80
C ALA A 150 9.34 -5.61 20.06
N ALA A 151 9.57 -6.69 20.82
CA ALA A 151 8.84 -6.94 22.06
C ALA A 151 9.06 -5.84 23.12
N ARG A 152 10.27 -5.30 23.22
CA ARG A 152 10.59 -4.20 24.14
C ARG A 152 9.91 -2.89 23.70
N VAL A 153 10.12 -2.47 22.45
CA VAL A 153 9.61 -1.21 21.92
C VAL A 153 8.09 -1.21 21.86
N LEU A 154 7.45 -2.30 21.39
CA LEU A 154 6.00 -2.37 21.28
C LEU A 154 5.31 -2.30 22.65
N ARG A 155 5.88 -2.88 23.72
CA ARG A 155 5.34 -2.74 25.08
C ARG A 155 5.39 -1.30 25.60
N GLU A 156 6.42 -0.55 25.22
CA GLU A 156 6.51 0.86 25.56
C GLU A 156 5.46 1.68 24.80
N LEU A 157 5.29 1.41 23.50
CA LEU A 157 4.33 2.09 22.65
C LEU A 157 2.86 1.73 22.95
N ASP A 158 2.61 0.57 23.57
CA ASP A 158 1.25 0.07 23.87
C ASP A 158 0.43 1.03 24.75
N ARG A 159 1.11 1.84 25.58
CA ARG A 159 0.46 2.85 26.42
C ARG A 159 -0.34 3.90 25.63
N TYR A 160 -0.06 4.03 24.33
CA TYR A 160 -0.77 4.94 23.42
C TYR A 160 -1.95 4.27 22.68
N GLY A 161 -2.29 3.02 23.03
CA GLY A 161 -3.44 2.30 22.51
C GLY A 161 -3.28 1.91 21.05
N LEU A 162 -2.31 1.05 20.75
CA LEU A 162 -2.06 0.58 19.39
C LEU A 162 -3.18 -0.34 18.90
N GLU A 163 -3.69 -0.09 17.69
CA GLU A 163 -4.63 -0.98 17.01
C GLU A 163 -3.91 -2.25 16.51
N TYR A 164 -2.70 -2.09 15.96
CA TYR A 164 -1.80 -3.18 15.58
C TYR A 164 -0.38 -2.69 15.28
N ALA A 165 0.56 -3.62 15.22
CA ALA A 165 1.91 -3.43 14.69
C ALA A 165 2.07 -4.10 13.31
N GLU A 166 2.37 -3.31 12.27
CA GLU A 166 2.61 -3.77 10.90
C GLU A 166 4.07 -4.17 10.70
N GLN A 167 4.26 -5.42 10.27
CA GLN A 167 5.54 -6.07 9.97
C GLN A 167 6.66 -5.67 10.95
N PRO A 168 6.57 -6.00 12.25
CA PRO A 168 7.62 -5.65 13.21
C PRO A 168 8.98 -6.31 12.89
N CYS A 169 8.96 -7.57 12.46
CA CYS A 169 10.15 -8.37 12.14
C CYS A 169 10.15 -8.85 10.69
N ALA A 170 11.31 -9.27 10.18
CA ALA A 170 11.50 -9.57 8.76
C ALA A 170 10.81 -10.87 8.31
N THR A 171 10.80 -11.90 9.15
CA THR A 171 10.36 -13.25 8.77
C THR A 171 9.11 -13.73 9.49
N LEU A 172 8.38 -14.67 8.88
CA LEU A 172 7.18 -15.28 9.50
C LEU A 172 7.49 -15.96 10.84
N GLY A 173 8.65 -16.60 10.97
CA GLY A 173 9.06 -17.27 12.21
C GLY A 173 9.30 -16.27 13.34
N GLU A 174 9.88 -15.12 13.03
CA GLU A 174 10.06 -14.02 13.98
C GLU A 174 8.72 -13.41 14.37
N LEU A 175 7.84 -13.13 13.40
CA LEU A 175 6.48 -12.63 13.69
C LEU A 175 5.69 -13.57 14.60
N ALA A 176 5.70 -14.88 14.30
CA ALA A 176 5.05 -15.88 15.13
C ALA A 176 5.64 -15.93 16.54
N SER A 177 6.95 -15.71 16.68
CA SER A 177 7.64 -15.68 17.97
C SER A 177 7.28 -14.43 18.76
N LEU A 178 7.27 -13.27 18.12
CA LEU A 178 6.85 -12.01 18.72
C LEU A 178 5.39 -12.05 19.19
N ARG A 179 4.48 -12.61 18.38
CA ARG A 179 3.05 -12.73 18.71
C ARG A 179 2.79 -13.50 20.01
N ARG A 180 3.72 -14.34 20.46
CA ARG A 180 3.62 -15.06 21.75
C ARG A 180 4.10 -14.23 22.95
N LEU A 181 4.70 -13.07 22.70
CA LEU A 181 5.35 -12.23 23.72
C LEU A 181 4.59 -10.93 24.01
N ILE A 182 3.63 -10.53 23.16
CA ILE A 182 2.87 -9.28 23.26
C ILE A 182 1.40 -9.53 22.98
N ASP A 183 0.54 -8.65 23.48
CA ASP A 183 -0.92 -8.70 23.24
C ASP A 183 -1.37 -7.80 22.08
N ILE A 184 -0.49 -6.91 21.57
CA ILE A 184 -0.77 -6.06 20.41
C ILE A 184 -0.93 -6.93 19.16
N PRO A 185 -2.02 -6.80 18.39
CA PRO A 185 -2.21 -7.54 17.15
C PRO A 185 -1.10 -7.27 16.14
N ILE A 186 -0.67 -8.31 15.42
CA ILE A 186 0.36 -8.21 14.38
C ILE A 186 -0.28 -8.23 12.98
N ALA A 187 0.08 -7.26 12.16
CA ALA A 187 -0.26 -7.25 10.74
C ALA A 187 0.94 -7.66 9.87
N ALA A 188 0.75 -8.59 8.93
CA ALA A 188 1.78 -8.99 7.97
C ALA A 188 1.65 -8.23 6.64
N ASP A 189 2.73 -7.63 6.15
CA ASP A 189 2.82 -6.96 4.83
C ASP A 189 3.86 -7.64 3.93
N GLU A 190 5.15 -7.39 4.15
CA GLU A 190 6.25 -8.00 3.39
C GLU A 190 6.12 -9.53 3.31
N SER A 191 5.73 -10.17 4.41
CA SER A 191 5.56 -11.63 4.48
C SER A 191 4.33 -12.16 3.71
N ILE A 192 3.49 -11.28 3.17
CA ILE A 192 2.37 -11.64 2.28
C ILE A 192 2.76 -11.34 0.84
N ARG A 193 3.14 -10.10 0.54
CA ARG A 193 3.30 -9.64 -0.85
C ARG A 193 4.59 -10.11 -1.55
N LYS A 194 5.59 -10.54 -0.78
CA LYS A 194 6.84 -11.14 -1.30
C LYS A 194 6.87 -12.67 -1.15
N ALA A 195 5.86 -13.27 -0.53
CA ALA A 195 5.83 -14.71 -0.34
C ALA A 195 5.53 -15.46 -1.65
N GLU A 196 6.14 -16.64 -1.80
CA GLU A 196 5.74 -17.61 -2.83
C GLU A 196 4.32 -18.13 -2.56
N ASP A 197 3.97 -18.32 -1.28
CA ASP A 197 2.65 -18.71 -0.83
C ASP A 197 2.15 -17.79 0.32
N PRO A 198 1.30 -16.81 0.00
CA PRO A 198 0.67 -15.93 0.99
C PRO A 198 -0.15 -16.66 2.07
N LEU A 199 -0.61 -17.90 1.82
CA LEU A 199 -1.43 -18.66 2.77
C LEU A 199 -0.62 -19.20 3.95
N ARG A 200 0.71 -19.25 3.83
CA ARG A 200 1.61 -19.69 4.91
C ARG A 200 1.52 -18.82 6.17
N VAL A 201 1.10 -17.56 6.04
CA VAL A 201 0.95 -16.65 7.19
C VAL A 201 -0.08 -17.18 8.18
N ARG A 202 -1.23 -17.66 7.68
CA ARG A 202 -2.26 -18.28 8.51
C ARG A 202 -1.76 -19.57 9.14
N ALA A 203 -1.14 -20.44 8.34
CA ALA A 203 -0.63 -21.73 8.80
C ALA A 203 0.44 -21.58 9.90
N ALA A 204 1.27 -20.53 9.81
CA ALA A 204 2.30 -20.23 10.80
C ALA A 204 1.76 -19.57 12.09
N GLY A 205 0.49 -19.16 12.12
CA GLY A 205 -0.08 -18.41 13.24
C GLY A 205 0.65 -17.09 13.50
N ALA A 206 1.22 -16.50 12.44
CA ALA A 206 2.21 -15.41 12.52
C ALA A 206 1.60 -14.00 12.54
N ALA A 207 0.33 -13.85 12.20
CA ALA A 207 -0.34 -12.57 12.13
C ALA A 207 -1.83 -12.68 12.47
N ASP A 208 -2.39 -11.58 12.95
CA ASP A 208 -3.81 -11.37 13.21
C ASP A 208 -4.49 -10.66 12.04
N ILE A 209 -3.71 -9.92 11.25
CA ILE A 209 -4.17 -9.07 10.15
C ILE A 209 -3.27 -9.27 8.93
N VAL A 210 -3.85 -9.21 7.73
CA VAL A 210 -3.13 -9.28 6.46
C VAL A 210 -3.22 -7.96 5.70
N MET A 211 -2.07 -7.41 5.32
CA MET A 211 -2.01 -6.27 4.40
C MET A 211 -2.12 -6.76 2.97
N VAL A 212 -3.01 -6.16 2.20
CA VAL A 212 -3.13 -6.41 0.76
C VAL A 212 -2.85 -5.14 -0.03
N LYS A 213 -2.03 -5.27 -1.07
CA LYS A 213 -1.68 -4.19 -1.98
C LYS A 213 -1.88 -4.66 -3.41
N VAL A 214 -2.62 -3.88 -4.20
CA VAL A 214 -3.13 -4.32 -5.50
C VAL A 214 -2.02 -4.65 -6.48
N GLN A 215 -1.04 -3.75 -6.67
CA GLN A 215 0.05 -4.00 -7.61
C GLN A 215 0.92 -5.21 -7.22
N PRO A 216 1.44 -5.31 -5.97
CA PRO A 216 2.22 -6.48 -5.56
C PRO A 216 1.49 -7.82 -5.65
N LEU A 217 0.16 -7.84 -5.54
CA LEU A 217 -0.65 -9.06 -5.58
C LEU A 217 -1.20 -9.40 -6.96
N GLY A 218 -0.95 -8.60 -8.00
CA GLY A 218 -1.35 -8.95 -9.37
C GLY A 218 -2.72 -8.42 -9.79
N GLY A 219 -3.25 -7.41 -9.11
CA GLY A 219 -4.53 -6.79 -9.46
C GLY A 219 -5.63 -7.01 -8.41
N VAL A 220 -6.77 -6.38 -8.62
CA VAL A 220 -7.91 -6.35 -7.70
C VAL A 220 -8.48 -7.75 -7.50
N ARG A 221 -8.70 -8.51 -8.59
CA ARG A 221 -9.24 -9.87 -8.49
C ARG A 221 -8.28 -10.83 -7.80
N ALA A 222 -6.98 -10.72 -8.10
CA ALA A 222 -5.96 -11.54 -7.45
C ALA A 222 -5.87 -11.23 -5.95
N ALA A 223 -5.90 -9.95 -5.58
CA ALA A 223 -5.93 -9.53 -4.19
C ALA A 223 -7.19 -9.98 -3.44
N LEU A 224 -8.36 -10.00 -4.10
CA LEU A 224 -9.59 -10.56 -3.51
C LEU A 224 -9.47 -12.06 -3.23
N ARG A 225 -8.91 -12.84 -4.17
CA ARG A 225 -8.65 -14.28 -3.95
C ARG A 225 -7.70 -14.52 -2.78
N VAL A 226 -6.63 -13.71 -2.67
CA VAL A 226 -5.71 -13.78 -1.54
C VAL A 226 -6.43 -13.44 -0.23
N ALA A 227 -7.22 -12.36 -0.20
CA ALA A 227 -7.98 -11.96 0.98
C ALA A 227 -8.94 -13.07 1.46
N GLU A 228 -9.66 -13.70 0.53
CA GLU A 228 -10.55 -14.83 0.82
C GLU A 228 -9.78 -16.03 1.37
N ALA A 229 -8.71 -16.44 0.68
CA ALA A 229 -7.95 -17.64 1.04
C ALA A 229 -7.17 -17.47 2.36
N CYS A 230 -6.69 -16.26 2.68
CA CYS A 230 -6.02 -15.98 3.95
C CYS A 230 -6.95 -16.19 5.17
N GLY A 231 -8.25 -15.94 5.04
CA GLY A 231 -9.23 -16.16 6.13
C GLY A 231 -8.98 -15.34 7.40
N LEU A 232 -8.21 -14.25 7.31
CA LEU A 232 -7.92 -13.30 8.38
C LEU A 232 -8.52 -11.93 8.04
N PRO A 233 -8.73 -11.03 9.02
CA PRO A 233 -8.98 -9.62 8.75
C PRO A 233 -7.95 -9.03 7.79
N VAL A 234 -8.42 -8.26 6.80
CA VAL A 234 -7.59 -7.65 5.76
C VAL A 234 -7.65 -6.13 5.85
N VAL A 235 -6.51 -5.49 5.59
CA VAL A 235 -6.38 -4.04 5.40
C VAL A 235 -5.77 -3.77 4.04
N VAL A 236 -6.41 -2.90 3.25
CA VAL A 236 -5.88 -2.48 1.96
C VAL A 236 -4.90 -1.34 2.17
N SER A 237 -3.73 -1.41 1.54
CA SER A 237 -2.72 -0.35 1.53
C SER A 237 -2.24 -0.08 0.10
N SER A 238 -1.87 1.17 -0.15
CA SER A 238 -1.17 1.59 -1.36
C SER A 238 0.32 1.24 -1.31
N ALA A 239 0.96 1.29 -2.48
CA ALA A 239 2.42 1.25 -2.62
C ALA A 239 2.98 2.64 -3.01
N VAL A 240 2.36 3.70 -2.48
CA VAL A 240 2.62 5.10 -2.85
C VAL A 240 2.41 5.29 -4.35
N ASP A 241 1.19 5.05 -4.80
CA ASP A 241 0.81 5.11 -6.20
C ASP A 241 0.40 6.53 -6.59
N THR A 242 0.30 6.82 -7.89
CA THR A 242 -0.47 8.00 -8.36
C THR A 242 -1.96 7.76 -8.13
N SER A 243 -2.82 8.73 -8.46
CA SER A 243 -4.27 8.48 -8.42
C SER A 243 -4.70 7.28 -9.27
N VAL A 244 -3.97 6.95 -10.35
CA VAL A 244 -4.29 5.79 -11.20
C VAL A 244 -4.13 4.47 -10.42
N GLY A 245 -2.99 4.23 -9.78
CA GLY A 245 -2.81 3.03 -8.96
C GLY A 245 -3.62 3.05 -7.67
N LEU A 246 -3.80 4.22 -7.05
CA LEU A 246 -4.66 4.37 -5.86
C LEU A 246 -6.11 3.98 -6.14
N ALA A 247 -6.64 4.32 -7.31
CA ALA A 247 -8.00 3.95 -7.71
C ALA A 247 -8.19 2.43 -7.72
N ALA A 248 -7.18 1.65 -8.11
CA ALA A 248 -7.23 0.20 -8.03
C ALA A 248 -7.26 -0.28 -6.57
N GLY A 249 -6.49 0.36 -5.68
CA GLY A 249 -6.56 0.16 -4.22
C GLY A 249 -7.94 0.46 -3.64
N VAL A 250 -8.55 1.59 -4.03
CA VAL A 250 -9.91 1.97 -3.65
C VAL A 250 -10.93 0.95 -4.18
N ALA A 251 -10.78 0.49 -5.41
CA ALA A 251 -11.65 -0.53 -6.00
C ALA A 251 -11.58 -1.87 -5.25
N LEU A 252 -10.39 -2.31 -4.85
CA LEU A 252 -10.23 -3.48 -3.98
C LEU A 252 -10.94 -3.29 -2.65
N ALA A 253 -10.67 -2.17 -1.96
CA ALA A 253 -11.30 -1.87 -0.68
C ALA A 253 -12.83 -1.81 -0.81
N ALA A 254 -13.36 -1.24 -1.89
CA ALA A 254 -14.79 -1.16 -2.15
C ALA A 254 -15.43 -2.52 -2.46
N ALA A 255 -14.69 -3.46 -3.05
CA ALA A 255 -15.19 -4.80 -3.39
C ALA A 255 -15.12 -5.82 -2.23
N LEU A 256 -14.36 -5.53 -1.16
CA LEU A 256 -14.27 -6.43 0.00
C LEU A 256 -15.61 -6.53 0.77
N PRO A 257 -16.03 -7.73 1.23
CA PRO A 257 -17.29 -7.89 1.98
C PRO A 257 -17.38 -7.06 3.26
N GLY A 258 -16.24 -6.78 3.90
CA GLY A 258 -16.16 -5.91 5.07
C GLY A 258 -14.81 -5.20 5.17
N LEU A 259 -14.84 -3.98 5.69
CA LEU A 259 -13.66 -3.18 6.02
C LEU A 259 -13.69 -2.86 7.52
N ARG A 260 -13.00 -3.68 8.33
CA ARG A 260 -12.93 -3.49 9.79
C ARG A 260 -11.99 -2.36 10.20
N HIS A 261 -11.08 -2.01 9.30
CA HIS A 261 -9.96 -1.10 9.53
C HIS A 261 -9.93 -0.08 8.39
N ALA A 262 -9.60 1.18 8.72
CA ALA A 262 -9.31 2.19 7.71
C ALA A 262 -8.14 1.76 6.79
N CYS A 263 -8.19 2.12 5.51
CA CYS A 263 -7.24 1.70 4.49
C CYS A 263 -6.03 2.65 4.38
N GLY A 264 -4.84 2.11 4.10
CA GLY A 264 -3.61 2.86 3.86
C GLY A 264 -3.53 3.48 2.46
N LEU A 265 -4.58 4.21 2.06
CA LEU A 265 -4.74 4.76 0.71
C LEU A 265 -4.61 6.30 0.66
N ALA A 266 -4.53 6.99 1.79
CA ALA A 266 -4.29 8.44 1.87
C ALA A 266 -2.81 8.82 1.64
N THR A 267 -2.19 8.28 0.60
CA THR A 267 -0.76 8.48 0.30
C THR A 267 -0.49 9.51 -0.81
N MET A 268 -1.53 10.05 -1.47
CA MET A 268 -1.35 11.19 -2.38
C MET A 268 -0.71 12.40 -1.70
N SER A 269 -0.97 12.58 -0.40
CA SER A 269 -0.36 13.63 0.42
C SER A 269 1.17 13.57 0.45
N LEU A 270 1.78 12.42 0.13
CA LEU A 270 3.24 12.24 0.09
C LEU A 270 3.87 12.75 -1.22
N LEU A 271 3.10 12.87 -2.30
CA LEU A 271 3.58 13.31 -3.61
C LEU A 271 3.45 14.83 -3.78
N THR A 272 4.37 15.44 -4.54
CA THR A 272 4.31 16.88 -4.84
C THR A 272 3.25 17.23 -5.90
N GLY A 273 2.82 16.25 -6.69
CA GLY A 273 1.74 16.38 -7.66
C GLY A 273 1.20 15.01 -8.08
N ASP A 274 0.40 15.00 -9.15
CA ASP A 274 -0.28 13.81 -9.66
C ASP A 274 -0.45 13.92 -11.19
N VAL A 275 -0.78 12.80 -11.82
CA VAL A 275 -1.04 12.67 -13.27
C VAL A 275 -2.50 12.94 -13.66
N THR A 276 -3.29 13.46 -12.73
CA THR A 276 -4.72 13.72 -12.93
C THR A 276 -5.07 15.16 -12.53
N ALA A 277 -6.06 15.75 -13.19
CA ALA A 277 -6.56 17.09 -12.83
C ALA A 277 -7.32 17.10 -11.49
N HIS A 278 -7.88 15.94 -11.12
CA HIS A 278 -8.63 15.75 -9.88
C HIS A 278 -8.06 14.56 -9.10
N PRO A 279 -6.98 14.76 -8.34
CA PRO A 279 -6.33 13.69 -7.60
C PRO A 279 -7.26 13.02 -6.58
N LEU A 280 -6.98 11.77 -6.25
CA LEU A 280 -7.64 11.04 -5.17
C LEU A 280 -7.07 11.48 -3.82
N HIS A 281 -7.49 12.67 -3.38
CA HIS A 281 -7.30 13.14 -2.02
C HIS A 281 -8.47 12.71 -1.13
N GLU A 282 -8.14 12.31 0.07
CA GLU A 282 -9.10 12.03 1.13
C GLU A 282 -9.82 13.30 1.56
N THR A 283 -11.09 13.17 1.92
CA THR A 283 -11.88 14.25 2.53
C THR A 283 -12.63 13.68 3.72
N GLY A 284 -12.37 14.21 4.91
CA GLY A 284 -12.98 13.71 6.15
C GLY A 284 -12.62 12.26 6.48
N GLY A 285 -11.41 11.81 6.10
CA GLY A 285 -10.96 10.44 6.34
C GLY A 285 -11.53 9.39 5.41
N GLU A 286 -12.10 9.79 4.27
CA GLU A 286 -12.70 8.90 3.27
C GLU A 286 -12.15 9.20 1.87
N LEU A 287 -12.02 8.16 1.03
CA LEU A 287 -11.79 8.28 -0.40
C LEU A 287 -13.02 7.86 -1.20
N PRO A 288 -13.42 8.61 -2.25
CA PRO A 288 -14.53 8.23 -3.10
C PRO A 288 -14.16 7.08 -4.05
N VAL A 289 -15.11 6.17 -4.29
CA VAL A 289 -14.95 5.08 -5.25
C VAL A 289 -15.19 5.60 -6.65
N ARG A 290 -14.11 5.92 -7.37
CA ARG A 290 -14.17 6.40 -8.76
C ARG A 290 -12.92 6.02 -9.55
N ARG A 291 -13.05 5.97 -10.87
CA ARG A 291 -11.91 5.94 -11.80
C ARG A 291 -11.47 7.39 -12.09
N PRO A 292 -10.23 7.79 -11.76
CA PRO A 292 -9.72 9.09 -12.16
C PRO A 292 -9.36 9.09 -13.64
N ALA A 293 -9.58 10.22 -14.31
CA ALA A 293 -9.08 10.46 -15.65
C ALA A 293 -7.65 11.00 -15.56
N VAL A 294 -6.73 10.42 -16.33
CA VAL A 294 -5.41 11.00 -16.56
C VAL A 294 -5.61 12.29 -17.33
N ASP A 295 -4.91 13.34 -16.89
CA ASP A 295 -4.92 14.65 -17.52
C ASP A 295 -3.59 14.84 -18.26
N GLU A 296 -3.67 15.21 -19.53
CA GLU A 296 -2.51 15.28 -20.43
C GLU A 296 -1.47 16.31 -19.96
N ASP A 297 -1.93 17.50 -19.54
CA ASP A 297 -1.08 18.55 -19.01
C ASP A 297 -0.48 18.14 -17.66
N ALA A 298 -1.27 17.47 -16.81
CA ALA A 298 -0.80 16.98 -15.53
C ALA A 298 0.31 15.93 -15.70
N LEU A 299 0.13 14.95 -16.58
CA LEU A 299 1.12 13.94 -16.89
C LEU A 299 2.38 14.54 -17.52
N ALA A 300 2.24 15.45 -18.49
CA ALA A 300 3.37 16.10 -19.17
C ALA A 300 4.33 16.81 -18.20
N ARG A 301 3.85 17.33 -17.06
CA ARG A 301 4.70 17.95 -16.02
C ARG A 301 5.67 16.99 -15.33
N PHE A 302 5.36 15.70 -15.32
CA PHE A 302 6.13 14.66 -14.64
C PHE A 302 6.64 13.58 -15.58
N GLU A 303 6.36 13.70 -16.88
CA GLU A 303 6.69 12.69 -17.88
C GLU A 303 8.20 12.59 -18.08
N THR A 304 8.67 11.35 -18.24
CA THR A 304 10.06 11.01 -18.51
C THR A 304 10.16 10.10 -19.74
N ASP A 305 11.38 9.90 -20.25
CA ASP A 305 11.61 8.97 -21.35
C ASP A 305 11.13 7.55 -20.98
N PRO A 306 10.16 6.97 -21.74
CA PRO A 306 9.57 5.69 -21.42
C PRO A 306 10.46 4.49 -21.79
N GLU A 307 11.60 4.66 -22.47
CA GLU A 307 12.36 3.52 -23.02
C GLU A 307 12.80 2.54 -21.91
N SER A 308 13.33 3.05 -20.79
CA SER A 308 13.77 2.21 -19.66
C SER A 308 12.60 1.45 -19.03
N TRP A 309 11.46 2.12 -18.84
CA TRP A 309 10.24 1.55 -18.30
C TRP A 309 9.59 0.54 -19.26
N ARG A 310 9.66 0.78 -20.56
CA ARG A 310 9.19 -0.16 -21.59
C ARG A 310 10.04 -1.43 -21.58
N ARG A 311 11.38 -1.33 -21.52
CA ARG A 311 12.26 -2.49 -21.33
C ARG A 311 11.94 -3.26 -20.06
N ARG A 312 11.70 -2.53 -18.96
CA ARG A 312 11.33 -3.14 -17.67
C ARG A 312 10.00 -3.89 -17.73
N ALA A 313 8.98 -3.30 -18.36
CA ALA A 313 7.69 -3.94 -18.57
C ALA A 313 7.82 -5.19 -19.46
N LEU A 314 8.60 -5.12 -20.55
CA LEU A 314 8.87 -6.28 -21.42
C LEU A 314 9.61 -7.41 -20.68
N ALA A 315 10.56 -7.09 -19.80
CA ALA A 315 11.22 -8.08 -18.97
C ALA A 315 10.25 -8.73 -17.97
N ALA A 316 9.38 -7.94 -17.33
CA ALA A 316 8.35 -8.44 -16.43
C ALA A 316 7.30 -9.32 -17.16
N ALA A 317 6.98 -8.97 -18.40
CA ALA A 317 6.03 -9.71 -19.24
C ALA A 317 6.43 -11.17 -19.48
N GLN A 318 7.73 -11.48 -19.50
CA GLN A 318 8.25 -12.84 -19.66
C GLN A 318 7.80 -13.80 -18.55
N TYR A 319 7.34 -13.26 -17.42
CA TYR A 319 6.91 -14.04 -16.24
C TYR A 319 5.40 -13.98 -16.01
N LEU A 320 4.60 -13.38 -16.90
CA LEU A 320 3.13 -13.28 -16.71
C LEU A 320 2.42 -14.65 -16.74
N THR A 321 2.98 -15.64 -17.44
CA THR A 321 2.43 -17.01 -17.50
C THR A 321 2.59 -17.78 -16.19
N ASP A 322 3.56 -17.41 -15.35
CA ASP A 322 3.79 -18.05 -14.04
C ASP A 322 2.83 -17.52 -12.95
N VAL A 323 2.06 -16.46 -13.23
CA VAL A 323 1.12 -15.82 -12.28
C VAL A 323 -0.31 -16.38 -12.42
N GLN A 324 -0.58 -17.22 -13.42
CA GLN A 324 -1.87 -17.90 -13.62
C GLN A 324 -1.86 -19.38 -13.18
N GLY A 325 -1.07 -19.71 -12.14
CA GLY A 325 -1.15 -21.00 -11.47
C GLY A 325 -2.43 -21.12 -10.63
N THR A 326 -3.55 -21.48 -11.26
CA THR A 326 -4.59 -22.38 -10.70
C THR A 326 -5.60 -22.69 -11.80
N GLU A 327 -5.74 -23.99 -12.09
CA GLU A 327 -6.67 -24.59 -13.03
C GLU A 327 -8.12 -24.12 -12.83
N PRO A 328 -8.99 -24.23 -13.86
CA PRO A 328 -10.42 -24.10 -13.66
C PRO A 328 -10.91 -25.21 -12.72
N VAL A 329 -11.41 -24.84 -11.55
CA VAL A 329 -12.17 -25.76 -10.67
C VAL A 329 -13.50 -26.08 -11.37
N PRO A 330 -13.94 -27.36 -11.39
CA PRO A 330 -15.05 -27.86 -12.21
C PRO A 330 -16.41 -27.18 -11.99
#